data_AF-A0A348SBV6-F1
#
_entry.id   AF-A0A348SBV6-F1
#
_cell.length_a   1.000
_cell.length_b   1.000
_cell.length_c   1.000
_cell.angle_alpha   90.00
_cell.angle_beta   90.00
_cell.angle_gamma   90.00
#
_symmetry.space_group_name_H-M   'P 1'
#
loop_
_entity.id
_entity.type
_entity.pdbx_description
1 polymer ?
#
loop_
_entity_poly.entity_id
_entity_poly.type
_entity_poly.pdbx_seq_one_letter_code
_entity_poly.pdbx_strand_id
1 'polypeptide(L)'
;MKPQAARLLVIAALMLAASGCGSVLDDARGEPSATPTNFNGLVEQLAAREFSVATVVSGDPGCSDQGLVPMAISFQLSGGGLDQAVPTRIYRFRNDESYKKLRSTVDACAAEWISDPAALLMVDASPYVLVAEGVPAGVVADAIRAAVRDAAGE
;
A
#
# COMPACT_ATOMS: atom_id res chain seq x y z
N MET A 1 35.92 -66.46 4.28
CA MET A 1 36.11 -66.73 2.83
C MET A 1 34.76 -66.42 2.19
N LYS A 2 34.54 -65.36 1.41
CA LYS A 2 35.29 -64.82 0.27
C LYS A 2 34.93 -63.31 0.12
N PRO A 3 35.89 -62.40 -0.06
CA PRO A 3 35.64 -60.98 -0.30
C PRO A 3 35.50 -60.71 -1.81
N GLN A 4 34.66 -59.74 -2.19
CA GLN A 4 34.68 -59.12 -3.52
C GLN A 4 34.64 -57.61 -3.28
N ALA A 5 35.78 -56.91 -3.32
CA ALA A 5 36.42 -56.36 -4.53
C ALA A 5 35.53 -55.28 -5.16
N ALA A 6 35.65 -54.04 -4.70
CA ALA A 6 36.58 -53.04 -5.22
C ALA A 6 36.12 -52.41 -6.54
N ARG A 7 35.83 -51.10 -6.49
CA ARG A 7 36.20 -50.03 -7.45
C ARG A 7 35.39 -48.78 -7.10
N LEU A 8 36.03 -47.78 -6.50
CA LEU A 8 36.61 -46.61 -7.19
C LEU A 8 35.54 -45.72 -7.82
N LEU A 9 35.25 -44.58 -7.20
CA LEU A 9 35.15 -43.29 -7.88
C LEU A 9 35.16 -42.14 -6.86
N VAL A 10 36.29 -41.44 -6.89
CA VAL A 10 36.48 -40.05 -6.46
C VAL A 10 35.57 -39.14 -7.29
N ILE A 11 35.01 -38.08 -6.68
CA ILE A 11 34.57 -36.76 -7.20
C ILE A 11 33.55 -36.25 -6.16
N ALA A 12 33.97 -35.44 -5.19
CA ALA A 12 34.03 -33.97 -5.26
C ALA A 12 32.65 -33.30 -5.36
N ALA A 13 32.41 -32.43 -4.38
CA ALA A 13 31.48 -31.31 -4.40
C ALA A 13 29.98 -31.62 -4.57
N LEU A 14 29.20 -31.30 -3.55
CA LEU A 14 28.38 -30.09 -3.62
C LEU A 14 27.97 -29.69 -2.20
N MET A 15 28.60 -28.60 -1.73
CA MET A 15 27.99 -27.73 -0.74
C MET A 15 26.59 -27.35 -1.25
N LEU A 16 25.54 -27.95 -0.70
CA LEU A 16 24.23 -27.30 -0.66
C LEU A 16 24.14 -26.55 0.66
N ALA A 17 24.97 -25.52 0.79
CA ALA A 17 24.55 -24.35 1.53
C ALA A 17 23.37 -23.78 0.72
N ALA A 18 22.15 -24.07 1.17
CA ALA A 18 20.97 -23.33 0.76
C ALA A 18 21.16 -21.88 1.25
N SER A 19 21.91 -21.12 0.45
CA SER A 19 21.98 -19.68 0.49
C SER A 19 20.66 -19.18 -0.10
N GLY A 20 19.60 -19.25 0.70
CA GLY A 20 18.54 -18.27 0.57
C GLY A 20 19.20 -16.91 0.71
N CYS A 21 18.99 -16.01 -0.25
CA CYS A 21 19.49 -14.64 -0.20
C CYS A 21 18.71 -13.80 0.82
N GLY A 22 18.45 -14.34 2.01
CA GLY A 22 18.05 -13.60 3.20
C GLY A 22 19.25 -13.65 4.12
N SER A 23 19.94 -12.52 4.26
CA SER A 23 21.06 -12.48 5.20
C SER A 23 20.52 -12.67 6.62
N VAL A 24 21.29 -13.24 7.54
CA VAL A 24 20.95 -13.25 8.99
C VAL A 24 20.72 -11.81 9.51
N LEU A 25 21.21 -10.81 8.77
CA LEU A 25 20.97 -9.40 9.05
C LEU A 25 19.58 -8.90 8.61
N ASP A 26 18.88 -9.60 7.70
CA ASP A 26 17.50 -9.29 7.31
C ASP A 26 16.52 -9.81 8.38
N ASP A 27 16.69 -11.04 8.87
CA ASP A 27 15.91 -11.56 10.00
C ASP A 27 16.11 -10.74 11.29
N ALA A 28 17.33 -10.24 11.52
CA ALA A 28 17.65 -9.39 12.67
C ALA A 28 17.08 -7.96 12.57
N ARG A 29 16.71 -7.50 11.36
CA ARG A 29 16.09 -6.19 11.13
C ARG A 29 14.57 -6.23 11.26
N GLY A 30 13.98 -7.43 11.34
CA GLY A 30 12.55 -7.63 11.14
C GLY A 30 12.15 -7.29 9.71
N GLU A 31 11.01 -7.79 9.25
CA GLU A 31 10.37 -7.21 8.06
C GLU A 31 10.22 -5.70 8.31
N PRO A 32 10.55 -4.83 7.33
CA PRO A 32 10.31 -3.41 7.49
C PRO A 32 8.83 -3.24 7.84
N SER A 33 8.55 -2.77 9.07
CA SER A 33 7.20 -2.32 9.41
C SER A 33 6.78 -1.37 8.30
N ALA A 34 5.57 -1.59 7.76
CA ALA A 34 5.00 -0.78 6.69
C ALA A 34 5.28 0.69 7.00
N THR A 35 6.23 1.28 6.27
CA THR A 35 6.62 2.64 6.58
C THR A 35 5.48 3.53 6.10
N PRO A 36 5.03 4.51 6.91
CA PRO A 36 3.94 5.44 6.59
C PRO A 36 4.00 6.16 5.23
N THR A 37 5.13 6.05 4.53
CA THR A 37 5.43 6.65 3.24
C THR A 37 5.36 5.68 2.06
N ASN A 38 5.03 4.40 2.26
CA ASN A 38 5.08 3.41 1.20
C ASN A 38 3.80 3.38 0.35
N PHE A 39 3.68 4.33 -0.58
CA PHE A 39 2.60 4.31 -1.57
C PHE A 39 2.58 3.03 -2.41
N ASN A 40 3.74 2.41 -2.68
CA ASN A 40 3.78 1.15 -3.42
C ASN A 40 3.10 0.02 -2.64
N GLY A 41 3.26 -0.03 -1.32
CA GLY A 41 2.56 -1.00 -0.47
C GLY A 41 1.03 -0.86 -0.56
N LEU A 42 0.52 0.38 -0.58
CA LEU A 42 -0.90 0.62 -0.85
C LEU A 42 -1.31 0.14 -2.24
N VAL A 43 -0.52 0.45 -3.27
CA VAL A 43 -0.80 0.02 -4.65
C VAL A 43 -0.81 -1.51 -4.76
N GLU A 44 0.08 -2.21 -4.07
CA GLU A 44 0.10 -3.68 -4.01
C GLU A 44 -1.17 -4.23 -3.37
N GLN A 45 -1.63 -3.65 -2.25
CA GLN A 45 -2.86 -4.09 -1.59
C GLN A 45 -4.12 -3.82 -2.42
N LEU A 46 -4.13 -2.72 -3.18
CA LEU A 46 -5.18 -2.40 -4.15
C LEU A 46 -5.16 -3.39 -5.33
N ALA A 47 -3.97 -3.69 -5.87
CA ALA A 47 -3.81 -4.63 -6.98
C ALA A 47 -4.21 -6.07 -6.60
N ALA A 48 -3.92 -6.50 -5.36
CA ALA A 48 -4.37 -7.78 -4.82
C ALA A 48 -5.91 -7.93 -4.78
N ARG A 49 -6.62 -6.81 -4.90
CA ARG A 49 -8.09 -6.71 -4.94
C ARG A 49 -8.60 -6.25 -6.30
N GLU A 50 -7.79 -6.46 -7.34
CA GLU A 50 -8.12 -6.18 -8.75
C GLU A 50 -8.32 -4.70 -9.08
N PHE A 51 -7.89 -3.78 -8.20
CA PHE A 51 -7.84 -2.37 -8.52
C PHE A 51 -6.56 -2.01 -9.26
N SER A 52 -6.64 -1.00 -10.13
CA SER A 52 -5.53 -0.42 -10.86
C SER A 52 -5.38 1.05 -10.51
N VAL A 53 -4.14 1.51 -10.42
CA VAL A 53 -3.78 2.90 -10.12
C VAL A 53 -3.11 3.52 -11.33
N ALA A 54 -3.62 4.68 -11.77
CA ALA A 54 -3.11 5.42 -12.92
C ALA A 54 -3.05 6.93 -12.63
N THR A 55 -2.37 7.69 -13.50
CA THR A 55 -2.33 9.17 -13.45
C THR A 55 -1.87 9.69 -12.08
N VAL A 56 -0.82 9.10 -11.54
CA VAL A 56 -0.27 9.43 -10.22
C VAL A 56 0.41 10.80 -10.28
N VAL A 57 -0.04 11.72 -9.42
CA VAL A 57 0.46 13.08 -9.29
C VAL A 57 0.72 13.35 -7.81
N SER A 58 1.89 13.93 -7.49
CA SER A 58 2.16 14.38 -6.13
C SER A 58 1.33 15.61 -5.80
N GLY A 59 0.78 15.64 -4.59
CA GLY A 59 -0.05 16.73 -4.11
C GLY A 59 -1.55 16.46 -4.22
N ASP A 60 -2.30 17.47 -3.80
CA ASP A 60 -3.75 17.52 -3.86
C ASP A 60 -4.16 18.76 -4.68
N PRO A 61 -4.43 18.60 -5.99
CA PRO A 61 -4.98 19.65 -6.81
C PRO A 61 -6.35 20.05 -6.27
N GLY A 62 -6.48 21.31 -5.87
CA GLY A 62 -7.70 21.86 -5.27
C GLY A 62 -7.60 22.09 -3.78
N CYS A 63 -6.55 21.62 -3.08
CA CYS A 63 -6.31 21.93 -1.67
C CYS A 63 -5.29 23.08 -1.55
N SER A 64 -5.64 24.11 -0.77
CA SER A 64 -4.75 25.27 -0.56
C SER A 64 -3.79 25.13 0.63
N ASP A 65 -4.00 24.12 1.49
CA ASP A 65 -3.21 23.91 2.71
C ASP A 65 -1.79 23.43 2.39
N GLN A 66 -0.81 24.32 2.57
CA GLN A 66 0.60 24.05 2.29
C GLN A 66 1.25 23.04 3.25
N GLY A 67 0.63 22.79 4.41
CA GLY A 67 1.06 21.75 5.33
C GLY A 67 0.59 20.37 4.85
N LEU A 68 -0.59 20.28 4.26
CA LEU A 68 -1.23 19.03 3.85
C LEU A 68 -0.86 18.58 2.44
N VAL A 69 -0.81 19.50 1.47
CA VAL A 69 -0.54 19.19 0.05
C VAL A 69 0.68 18.29 -0.15
N PRO A 70 1.85 18.52 0.50
CA PRO A 70 3.03 17.67 0.29
C PRO A 70 2.86 16.20 0.75
N MET A 71 1.87 15.91 1.58
CA MET A 71 1.57 14.55 2.06
C MET A 71 0.60 13.80 1.16
N ALA A 72 -0.04 14.50 0.22
CA ALA A 72 -1.03 13.93 -0.67
C ALA A 72 -0.40 13.31 -1.93
N ILE A 73 -1.04 12.26 -2.43
CA ILE A 73 -0.87 11.76 -3.79
C ILE A 73 -2.26 11.65 -4.39
N SER A 74 -2.44 12.28 -5.55
CA SER A 74 -3.65 12.20 -6.36
C SER A 74 -3.47 11.18 -7.47
N PHE A 75 -4.49 10.37 -7.74
CA PHE A 75 -4.46 9.33 -8.76
C PHE A 75 -5.87 8.96 -9.21
N GLN A 76 -5.95 8.18 -10.29
CA GLN A 76 -7.17 7.53 -10.76
C GLN A 76 -7.17 6.07 -10.32
N LEU A 77 -8.25 5.64 -9.67
CA LEU A 77 -8.48 4.26 -9.27
C LEU A 77 -9.52 3.63 -10.20
N SER A 78 -9.25 2.43 -10.72
CA SER A 78 -10.17 1.69 -11.59
C SER A 78 -10.14 0.20 -11.28
N GLY A 79 -11.02 -0.61 -11.88
CA GLY A 79 -11.07 -2.06 -11.61
C GLY A 79 -11.74 -2.37 -10.27
N GLY A 80 -11.55 -3.58 -9.74
CA GLY A 80 -12.11 -4.02 -8.45
C GLY A 80 -13.62 -3.86 -8.30
N GLY A 81 -14.35 -3.88 -9.43
CA GLY A 81 -15.81 -3.67 -9.47
C GLY A 81 -16.28 -2.22 -9.62
N LEU A 82 -15.38 -1.26 -9.88
CA LEU A 82 -15.75 0.10 -10.26
C LEU A 82 -16.27 0.16 -11.70
N ASP A 83 -17.38 0.86 -11.93
CA ASP A 83 -17.96 1.07 -13.26
C ASP A 83 -17.10 1.99 -14.16
N GLN A 84 -16.36 2.90 -13.54
CA GLN A 84 -15.45 3.84 -14.21
C GLN A 84 -14.28 4.20 -13.28
N ALA A 85 -13.24 4.81 -13.84
CA ALA A 85 -12.14 5.33 -13.03
C ALA A 85 -12.63 6.46 -12.13
N VAL A 86 -12.22 6.43 -10.85
CA VAL A 86 -12.61 7.43 -9.85
C VAL A 86 -11.42 8.25 -9.37
N PRO A 87 -11.57 9.57 -9.21
CA PRO A 87 -10.53 10.41 -8.64
C PRO A 87 -10.31 10.04 -7.18
N THR A 88 -9.05 9.77 -6.83
CA THR A 88 -8.65 9.34 -5.50
C THR A 88 -7.45 10.14 -5.02
N ARG A 89 -7.45 10.45 -3.72
CA ARG A 89 -6.32 11.05 -3.00
C ARG A 89 -5.98 10.18 -1.81
N ILE A 90 -4.68 9.99 -1.57
CA ILE A 90 -4.16 9.41 -0.34
C ILE A 90 -3.28 10.43 0.36
N TYR A 91 -3.60 10.75 1.60
CA TYR A 91 -2.75 11.54 2.48
C TYR A 91 -1.94 10.58 3.34
N ARG A 92 -0.62 10.72 3.29
CA ARG A 92 0.32 9.85 3.97
C ARG A 92 1.08 10.66 5.01
N PHE A 93 0.75 10.43 6.27
CA PHE A 93 1.36 11.18 7.37
C PHE A 93 2.67 10.51 7.77
N ARG A 94 3.63 11.29 8.28
CA ARG A 94 4.92 10.75 8.72
C ARG A 94 4.78 9.73 9.85
N ASN A 95 3.80 9.93 10.72
CA ASN A 95 3.53 9.12 11.90
C ASN A 95 2.11 9.42 12.42
N ASP A 96 1.68 8.64 13.41
CA ASP A 96 0.36 8.75 14.04
C ASP A 96 0.12 10.12 14.71
N GLU A 97 1.16 10.76 15.25
CA GLU A 97 1.05 12.12 15.81
C GLU A 97 0.68 13.15 14.73
N SER A 98 1.35 13.09 13.58
CA SER A 98 1.07 13.96 12.44
C SER A 98 -0.31 13.69 11.86
N TYR A 99 -0.70 12.41 11.78
CA TYR A 99 -2.05 11.99 11.39
C TYR A 99 -3.10 12.64 12.30
N LYS A 100 -2.99 12.43 13.62
CA LYS A 100 -3.95 12.98 14.60
C LYS A 100 -4.06 14.50 14.53
N LYS A 101 -2.93 15.18 14.30
CA LYS A 101 -2.88 16.65 14.22
C LYS A 101 -3.55 17.19 12.95
N LEU A 102 -3.38 16.52 11.82
CA LEU A 102 -3.74 17.06 10.49
C LEU A 102 -4.96 16.37 9.87
N ARG A 103 -5.51 15.35 10.54
CA ARG A 103 -6.64 14.57 10.01
C ARG A 103 -7.84 15.43 9.65
N SER A 104 -8.26 16.35 10.52
CA SER A 104 -9.41 17.22 10.25
C SER A 104 -9.17 18.19 9.08
N THR A 105 -7.91 18.50 8.77
CA THR A 105 -7.56 19.33 7.60
C THR A 105 -7.85 18.60 6.29
N VAL A 106 -7.82 17.26 6.28
CA VAL A 106 -8.22 16.45 5.12
C VAL A 106 -9.69 16.67 4.77
N ASP A 107 -10.57 16.83 5.76
CA ASP A 107 -12.01 17.07 5.50
C ASP A 107 -12.23 18.39 4.75
N ALA A 108 -11.48 19.43 5.14
CA ALA A 108 -11.53 20.73 4.47
C ALA A 108 -11.05 20.63 3.02
N CYS A 109 -9.91 19.96 2.78
CA CYS A 109 -9.38 19.80 1.43
C CYS A 109 -10.23 18.86 0.55
N ALA A 110 -10.84 17.81 1.12
CA ALA A 110 -11.81 16.98 0.41
C ALA A 110 -13.01 17.82 -0.07
N ALA A 111 -13.53 18.70 0.78
CA ALA A 111 -14.67 19.55 0.43
C ALA A 111 -14.39 20.52 -0.73
N GLU A 112 -13.12 20.81 -1.07
CA GLU A 112 -12.77 21.71 -2.19
C GLU A 112 -12.97 21.07 -3.58
N TRP A 113 -12.97 19.73 -3.68
CA TRP A 113 -13.06 19.04 -4.98
C TRP A 113 -14.16 17.98 -5.07
N ILE A 114 -14.74 17.55 -3.94
CA ILE A 114 -15.92 16.67 -3.94
C ILE A 114 -17.12 17.43 -4.50
N SER A 115 -17.73 16.87 -5.54
CA SER A 115 -18.94 17.38 -6.19
C SER A 115 -20.22 16.79 -5.59
N ASP A 116 -20.20 15.52 -5.18
CA ASP A 116 -21.29 14.80 -4.53
C ASP A 116 -20.83 14.17 -3.19
N PRO A 117 -21.18 14.79 -2.05
CA PRO A 117 -20.85 14.24 -0.73
C PRO A 117 -21.45 12.86 -0.44
N ALA A 118 -22.53 12.46 -1.12
CA ALA A 118 -23.12 11.13 -0.94
C ALA A 118 -22.29 10.03 -1.62
N ALA A 119 -21.46 10.39 -2.60
CA ALA A 119 -20.55 9.50 -3.32
C ALA A 119 -19.13 9.47 -2.72
N LEU A 120 -18.92 10.16 -1.60
CA LEU A 120 -17.64 10.21 -0.91
C LEU A 120 -17.34 8.90 -0.18
N LEU A 121 -16.19 8.31 -0.51
CA LEU A 121 -15.52 7.33 0.34
C LEU A 121 -14.34 8.00 1.03
N MET A 122 -14.37 8.01 2.36
CA MET A 122 -13.22 8.37 3.19
C MET A 122 -12.82 7.17 4.04
N VAL A 123 -11.54 6.81 4.01
CA VAL A 123 -10.99 5.68 4.77
C VAL A 123 -9.88 6.18 5.68
N ASP A 124 -10.12 6.02 6.97
CA ASP A 124 -9.19 6.33 8.05
C ASP A 124 -8.48 5.06 8.53
N ALA A 125 -7.17 5.00 8.31
CA ALA A 125 -6.29 3.94 8.82
C ALA A 125 -4.91 4.53 9.05
N SER A 126 -4.58 4.92 10.30
CA SER A 126 -3.33 5.63 10.60
C SER A 126 -2.13 4.81 10.10
N PRO A 127 -1.23 5.41 9.29
CA PRO A 127 -1.00 6.85 9.07
C PRO A 127 -1.54 7.36 7.72
N TYR A 128 -2.61 6.76 7.21
CA TYR A 128 -3.23 7.06 5.93
C TYR A 128 -4.64 7.62 6.09
N VAL A 129 -5.00 8.53 5.19
CA VAL A 129 -6.39 8.88 4.88
C VAL A 129 -6.57 8.77 3.39
N LEU A 130 -7.45 7.86 2.94
CA LEU A 130 -7.85 7.78 1.53
C LEU A 130 -9.17 8.51 1.34
N VAL A 131 -9.28 9.28 0.26
CA VAL A 131 -10.47 10.01 -0.15
C VAL A 131 -10.75 9.71 -1.61
N ALA A 132 -11.94 9.23 -1.94
CA ALA A 132 -12.37 8.97 -3.30
C ALA A 132 -13.81 9.43 -3.51
N GLU A 133 -14.14 9.82 -4.74
CA GLU A 133 -15.50 10.21 -5.14
C GLU A 133 -16.05 9.27 -6.21
N GLY A 134 -17.29 8.82 -6.06
CA GLY A 134 -17.95 7.95 -7.05
C GLY A 134 -17.74 6.46 -6.78
N VAL A 135 -17.29 6.09 -5.58
CA VAL A 135 -17.20 4.67 -5.18
C VAL A 135 -18.57 4.19 -4.71
N PRO A 136 -19.14 3.12 -5.30
CA PRO A 136 -20.40 2.57 -4.83
C PRO A 136 -20.23 1.96 -3.43
N ALA A 137 -21.25 2.15 -2.58
CA ALA A 137 -21.29 1.51 -1.27
C ALA A 137 -21.31 -0.03 -1.38
N GLY A 138 -20.92 -0.71 -0.29
CA GLY A 138 -20.86 -2.16 -0.22
C GLY A 138 -19.49 -2.72 -0.59
N VAL A 139 -19.47 -3.86 -1.28
CA VAL A 139 -18.28 -4.71 -1.44
C VAL A 139 -17.07 -4.00 -2.06
N VAL A 140 -17.29 -3.06 -3.00
CA VAL A 140 -16.22 -2.29 -3.63
C VAL A 140 -15.57 -1.35 -2.62
N ALA A 141 -16.39 -0.56 -1.91
CA ALA A 141 -15.90 0.32 -0.84
C ALA A 141 -15.22 -0.47 0.29
N ASP A 142 -15.75 -1.65 0.65
CA ASP A 142 -15.16 -2.51 1.67
C ASP A 142 -13.81 -3.08 1.24
N ALA A 143 -13.65 -3.44 -0.03
CA ALA A 143 -12.37 -3.88 -0.57
C ALA A 143 -11.32 -2.77 -0.53
N ILE A 144 -11.70 -1.52 -0.87
CA ILE A 144 -10.80 -0.36 -0.75
C ILE A 144 -10.43 -0.11 0.72
N ARG A 145 -11.41 -0.18 1.64
CA ARG A 145 -11.14 -0.05 3.08
C ARG A 145 -10.14 -1.10 3.57
N ALA A 146 -10.33 -2.36 3.18
CA ALA A 146 -9.41 -3.43 3.52
C ALA A 146 -8.02 -3.18 2.94
N ALA A 147 -7.90 -2.75 1.68
CA ALA A 147 -6.61 -2.44 1.06
C ALA A 147 -5.82 -1.37 1.84
N VAL A 148 -6.50 -0.30 2.26
CA VAL A 148 -5.89 0.80 3.00
C VAL A 148 -5.49 0.36 4.42
N ARG A 149 -6.31 -0.46 5.08
CA ARG A 149 -6.01 -1.02 6.41
C ARG A 149 -4.83 -1.98 6.39
N ASP A 150 -4.81 -2.92 5.45
CA ASP A 150 -3.69 -3.84 5.29
C ASP A 150 -2.39 -3.08 4.98
N ALA A 151 -2.47 -2.01 4.16
CA ALA A 151 -1.33 -1.15 3.87
C ALA A 151 -0.86 -0.35 5.10
N ALA A 152 -1.77 -0.05 6.04
CA ALA A 152 -1.46 0.55 7.34
C ALA A 152 -0.90 -0.48 8.35
N GLY A 153 -0.98 -1.78 8.05
CA GLY A 153 -0.57 -2.86 8.95
C GLY A 153 -1.63 -3.25 9.99
N GLU A 154 -2.91 -3.01 9.70
CA GLU A 154 -4.07 -3.43 10.51
C GLU A 154 -4.59 -4.81 10.12
#